data_AF-A0A9E6ZZH3-F1
#
_entry.id   AF-A0A9E6ZZH3-F1
#
_cell.length_a   1.000
_cell.length_b   1.000
_cell.length_c   1.000
_cell.angle_alpha   90.00
_cell.angle_beta   90.00
_cell.angle_gamma   90.00
#
_symmetry.space_group_name_H-M   'P 1'
#
loop_
_entity.id
_entity.type
_entity.pdbx_description
1 polymer ?
#
loop_
_entity_poly.entity_id
_entity_poly.type
_entity_poly.pdbx_seq_one_letter_code
_entity_poly.pdbx_strand_id
1 'polypeptide(L)'
;MAPGETLSSIARNYGLTRTELANANGIDFNTMVRIGQKLTIPGASGGAVIAAAPKPAATPAAPKPTPVVATAPATPAATPAPVAQAAAPKPQTIAAVKPSETPDEIRTAAAGPQFRWPVRGRVISGFGPKPGGQQNEGINISVPEGTAVKAAEDGVVAYAGSELKGYGNLVLIKHADGWVTAYANNSALEVKKGDTVKRGQVIAKAGQTGNVSSPQLHFEIRKGSQPVDPSQYLAGL
;
A
#
# COMPACT_ATOMS: atom_id res chain seq x y z
N MET A 1 -27.43 -2.45 -6.76
CA MET A 1 -26.09 -1.84 -6.69
C MET A 1 -25.95 -1.14 -5.36
N ALA A 2 -24.86 -1.39 -4.64
CA ALA A 2 -24.59 -0.76 -3.36
C ALA A 2 -23.92 0.61 -3.57
N PRO A 3 -24.06 1.57 -2.63
CA PRO A 3 -23.36 2.85 -2.71
C PRO A 3 -21.84 2.64 -2.68
N GLY A 4 -21.13 3.10 -3.71
CA GLY A 4 -19.65 3.03 -3.79
C GLY A 4 -19.08 2.00 -4.77
N GLU A 5 -19.91 1.30 -5.55
CA GLU A 5 -19.42 0.45 -6.65
C GLU A 5 -18.70 1.31 -7.71
N THR A 6 -17.44 0.98 -8.00
CA THR A 6 -16.65 1.62 -9.05
C THR A 6 -16.72 0.83 -10.35
N LEU A 7 -16.43 1.46 -11.49
CA LEU A 7 -16.23 0.79 -12.78
C LEU A 7 -15.30 -0.43 -12.67
N SER A 8 -14.29 -0.34 -11.81
CA SER A 8 -13.34 -1.42 -11.52
C SER A 8 -13.98 -2.63 -10.83
N SER A 9 -14.90 -2.39 -9.88
CA SER A 9 -15.63 -3.45 -9.17
C SER A 9 -16.61 -4.16 -10.10
N ILE A 10 -17.29 -3.40 -10.95
CA ILE A 10 -18.24 -3.93 -11.94
C ILE A 10 -17.49 -4.73 -13.00
N ALA A 11 -16.43 -4.16 -13.59
CA ALA A 11 -15.62 -4.85 -14.61
C ALA A 11 -15.07 -6.19 -14.09
N ARG A 12 -14.59 -6.23 -12.84
CA ARG A 12 -14.10 -7.45 -12.19
C ARG A 12 -15.16 -8.55 -12.06
N ASN A 13 -16.40 -8.19 -11.74
CA ASN A 13 -17.51 -9.15 -11.64
C ASN A 13 -17.89 -9.77 -12.99
N TYR A 14 -17.61 -9.09 -14.10
CA TYR A 14 -17.93 -9.54 -15.45
C TYR A 14 -16.69 -10.00 -16.23
N GLY A 15 -15.54 -10.15 -15.58
CA GLY A 15 -14.30 -10.58 -16.23
C GLY A 15 -13.73 -9.60 -17.26
N LEU A 16 -14.16 -8.34 -17.21
CA LEU A 16 -13.69 -7.28 -18.11
C LEU A 16 -12.63 -6.41 -17.43
N THR A 17 -11.85 -5.72 -18.25
CA THR A 17 -11.01 -4.62 -17.78
C THR A 17 -11.85 -3.34 -17.63
N ARG A 18 -11.44 -2.46 -16.71
CA ARG A 18 -12.07 -1.15 -16.52
C ARG A 18 -12.10 -0.33 -17.83
N THR A 19 -11.05 -0.45 -18.62
CA THR A 19 -10.89 0.23 -19.91
C THR A 19 -11.91 -0.25 -20.94
N GLU A 20 -12.13 -1.56 -21.04
CA GLU A 20 -13.14 -2.12 -21.94
C GLU A 20 -14.55 -1.68 -21.55
N LEU A 21 -14.85 -1.72 -20.25
CA LEU A 21 -16.16 -1.28 -19.76
C LEU A 21 -16.36 0.24 -19.90
N ALA A 22 -15.33 1.05 -19.71
CA ALA A 22 -15.38 2.50 -19.92
C ALA A 22 -15.57 2.85 -21.40
N ASN A 23 -14.80 2.22 -22.30
CA ASN A 23 -14.87 2.45 -23.74
C ASN A 23 -16.24 2.07 -24.32
N ALA A 24 -16.82 0.94 -23.91
CA ALA A 24 -18.12 0.51 -24.38
C ALA A 24 -19.30 1.36 -23.91
N ASN A 25 -19.06 2.21 -22.91
CA ASN A 25 -20.06 3.12 -22.37
C ASN A 25 -19.79 4.59 -22.71
N GLY A 26 -18.72 4.89 -23.44
CA GLY A 26 -18.32 6.26 -23.75
C GLY A 26 -18.12 7.13 -22.50
N ILE A 27 -17.76 6.51 -21.38
CA ILE A 27 -17.55 7.20 -20.11
C ILE A 27 -16.07 7.23 -19.77
N ASP A 28 -15.62 8.36 -19.23
CA ASP A 28 -14.25 8.50 -18.78
C ASP A 28 -13.98 7.48 -17.67
N PHE A 29 -12.85 6.78 -17.76
CA PHE A 29 -12.48 5.73 -16.83
C PHE A 29 -12.41 6.26 -15.40
N ASN A 30 -12.15 7.56 -15.18
CA ASN A 30 -12.10 8.20 -13.87
C ASN A 30 -13.48 8.61 -13.31
N THR A 31 -14.56 8.41 -14.08
CA THR A 31 -15.91 8.79 -13.66
C THR A 31 -16.46 7.80 -12.63
N MET A 32 -17.04 8.33 -11.54
CA MET A 32 -17.82 7.55 -10.60
C MET A 32 -19.15 7.15 -11.23
N VAL A 33 -19.45 5.84 -11.25
CA VAL A 33 -20.73 5.32 -11.71
C VAL A 33 -21.80 5.70 -10.70
N ARG A 34 -22.86 6.35 -11.17
CA ARG A 34 -23.97 6.75 -10.29
C ARG A 34 -24.96 5.59 -10.14
N ILE A 35 -25.53 5.46 -8.94
CA ILE A 35 -26.59 4.49 -8.67
C ILE A 35 -27.76 4.78 -9.63
N GLY A 36 -28.13 3.80 -10.45
CA GLY A 36 -29.18 3.93 -11.49
C GLY A 36 -28.65 4.22 -12.90
N GLN A 37 -27.34 4.36 -13.09
CA GLN A 37 -26.73 4.50 -14.42
C GLN A 37 -26.67 3.14 -15.13
N LYS A 38 -27.26 3.07 -16.33
CA LYS A 38 -27.25 1.86 -17.17
C LYS A 38 -25.91 1.77 -17.91
N LEU A 39 -25.14 0.71 -17.66
CA LEU A 39 -23.90 0.41 -18.39
C LEU A 39 -24.10 -0.78 -19.34
N THR A 40 -23.62 -0.62 -20.57
CA THR A 40 -23.48 -1.62 -21.63
C THR A 40 -22.19 -2.40 -21.45
N ILE A 41 -22.28 -3.72 -21.38
CA ILE A 41 -21.13 -4.61 -21.20
C ILE A 41 -20.72 -5.14 -22.59
N PRO A 42 -19.54 -4.79 -23.12
CA PRO A 42 -19.09 -5.26 -24.44
C PRO A 42 -18.66 -6.73 -24.36
N GLY A 43 -19.05 -7.53 -25.37
CA GLY A 43 -18.66 -8.94 -25.47
C GLY A 43 -19.70 -9.96 -24.98
N ALA A 44 -20.83 -9.51 -24.42
CA ALA A 44 -21.99 -10.38 -24.20
C ALA A 44 -22.77 -10.53 -25.52
N SER A 45 -22.24 -11.35 -26.43
CA SER A 45 -23.03 -11.88 -27.54
C SER A 45 -24.12 -12.78 -26.99
N GLY A 46 -25.31 -12.21 -26.81
CA GLY A 46 -26.50 -12.94 -26.40
C GLY A 46 -27.43 -12.06 -25.59
N GLY A 47 -28.42 -11.47 -26.26
CA GLY A 47 -29.48 -10.72 -25.62
C GLY A 47 -30.16 -11.56 -24.55
N ALA A 48 -30.26 -11.03 -23.33
CA ALA A 48 -31.17 -11.55 -22.32
C ALA A 48 -31.88 -10.36 -21.67
N VAL A 49 -33.14 -10.22 -22.03
CA VAL A 49 -34.11 -9.48 -21.23
C VAL A 49 -34.22 -10.14 -19.85
N ILE A 50 -34.39 -9.29 -18.85
CA ILE A 50 -34.65 -9.59 -17.44
C ILE A 50 -35.67 -10.74 -17.24
N ALA A 51 -35.27 -11.76 -16.48
CA ALA A 51 -36.18 -12.68 -15.80
C ALA A 51 -35.70 -12.86 -14.35
N ALA A 52 -36.58 -12.58 -13.40
CA ALA A 52 -36.37 -12.76 -11.98
C ALA A 52 -36.46 -14.24 -11.58
N ALA A 53 -35.55 -14.72 -10.73
CA ALA A 53 -35.72 -15.83 -9.76
C ALA A 53 -34.40 -16.15 -9.04
N PRO A 54 -34.37 -16.83 -7.87
CA PRO A 54 -35.31 -16.81 -6.76
C PRO A 54 -34.63 -16.38 -5.44
N LYS A 55 -35.45 -16.06 -4.44
CA LYS A 55 -35.07 -15.87 -3.03
C LYS A 55 -34.82 -17.22 -2.35
N PRO A 56 -33.72 -17.38 -1.58
CA PRO A 56 -33.74 -18.26 -0.41
C PRO A 56 -34.12 -17.46 0.84
N ALA A 57 -35.07 -18.02 1.58
CA ALA A 57 -35.62 -17.57 2.86
C ALA A 57 -34.54 -17.59 3.98
N ALA A 58 -34.50 -16.54 4.82
CA ALA A 58 -34.94 -16.52 6.23
C ALA A 58 -33.89 -16.99 7.28
N THR A 59 -33.33 -15.98 7.98
CA THR A 59 -33.09 -15.79 9.45
C THR A 59 -32.81 -16.98 10.39
N PRO A 60 -32.03 -16.81 11.50
CA PRO A 60 -32.37 -15.87 12.59
C PRO A 60 -31.27 -14.89 13.04
N ALA A 61 -31.75 -13.72 13.47
CA ALA A 61 -31.02 -12.63 14.07
C ALA A 61 -30.55 -12.96 15.50
N ALA A 62 -29.37 -12.48 15.88
CA ALA A 62 -28.96 -12.30 17.26
C ALA A 62 -28.98 -10.78 17.59
N PRO A 63 -29.38 -10.39 18.81
CA PRO A 63 -30.03 -9.10 19.07
C PRO A 63 -29.04 -7.94 19.24
N LYS A 64 -29.53 -6.75 18.89
CA LYS A 64 -28.96 -5.45 19.21
C LYS A 64 -29.16 -5.15 20.70
N PRO A 65 -28.14 -4.76 21.49
CA PRO A 65 -28.38 -4.18 22.80
C PRO A 65 -28.69 -2.68 22.66
N THR A 66 -29.87 -2.29 23.13
CA THR A 66 -30.18 -0.90 23.54
C THR A 66 -29.74 -0.66 24.99
N PRO A 67 -29.50 0.61 25.37
CA PRO A 67 -28.95 0.97 26.68
C PRO A 67 -30.05 0.97 27.75
N VAL A 68 -29.73 0.49 28.95
CA VAL A 68 -30.52 0.69 30.16
C VAL A 68 -29.62 1.19 31.29
N VAL A 69 -30.14 2.20 31.97
CA VAL A 69 -29.52 3.04 33.00
C VAL A 69 -29.50 2.34 34.35
N ALA A 70 -28.36 2.49 35.04
CA ALA A 70 -28.07 2.50 36.48
C ALA A 70 -28.90 1.67 37.48
N THR A 71 -28.19 0.82 38.22
CA THR A 71 -28.19 0.81 39.70
C THR A 71 -26.87 0.20 40.22
N ALA A 72 -26.18 0.93 41.09
CA ALA A 72 -25.21 0.40 42.07
C ALA A 72 -25.95 0.15 43.40
N PRO A 73 -25.34 -0.32 44.52
CA PRO A 73 -24.01 -0.90 44.75
C PRO A 73 -24.03 -2.23 45.57
N ALA A 74 -22.92 -2.98 45.62
CA ALA A 74 -22.44 -3.71 46.83
C ALA A 74 -21.12 -4.46 46.56
N THR A 75 -20.03 -3.94 47.14
CA THR A 75 -18.81 -4.68 47.58
C THR A 75 -19.15 -5.63 48.75
N PRO A 76 -18.32 -6.63 49.17
CA PRO A 76 -16.85 -6.63 49.15
C PRO A 76 -16.11 -7.96 48.84
N ALA A 77 -14.82 -7.78 48.52
CA ALA A 77 -13.65 -8.61 48.87
C ALA A 77 -13.55 -10.08 48.40
N ALA A 78 -12.54 -10.32 47.55
CA ALA A 78 -11.54 -11.36 47.78
C ALA A 78 -10.30 -11.15 46.89
N THR A 79 -9.20 -10.73 47.51
CA THR A 79 -7.83 -10.92 47.01
C THR A 79 -7.30 -12.20 47.67
N PRO A 80 -6.70 -13.12 46.91
CA PRO A 80 -5.25 -13.37 47.00
C PRO A 80 -4.63 -13.44 45.59
N ALA A 81 -3.62 -12.62 45.29
CA ALA A 81 -2.19 -12.95 45.28
C ALA A 81 -1.72 -13.84 44.10
N PRO A 82 -0.49 -13.64 43.59
CA PRO A 82 -0.19 -13.66 42.16
C PRO A 82 0.24 -15.05 41.66
N VAL A 83 -0.26 -15.47 40.50
CA VAL A 83 0.30 -16.59 39.74
C VAL A 83 1.38 -16.07 38.80
N ALA A 84 2.53 -16.71 38.92
CA ALA A 84 3.79 -16.36 38.33
C ALA A 84 3.82 -16.50 36.80
N GLN A 85 4.34 -15.46 36.15
CA GLN A 85 5.41 -15.51 35.16
C GLN A 85 5.42 -16.71 34.19
N ALA A 86 4.88 -16.51 32.99
CA ALA A 86 5.19 -17.31 31.81
C ALA A 86 5.80 -16.42 30.71
N ALA A 87 7.14 -16.42 30.70
CA ALA A 87 8.05 -16.27 29.57
C ALA A 87 7.83 -15.11 28.57
N ALA A 88 8.52 -13.99 28.86
CA ALA A 88 9.14 -13.17 27.82
C ALA A 88 10.05 -14.04 26.92
N PRO A 89 10.07 -13.84 25.59
CA PRO A 89 11.10 -14.45 24.76
C PRO A 89 12.45 -13.82 25.13
N LYS A 90 13.33 -14.63 25.72
CA LYS A 90 14.71 -14.23 25.99
C LYS A 90 15.41 -13.87 24.67
N PRO A 91 16.28 -12.85 24.69
CA PRO A 91 17.09 -12.47 23.54
C PRO A 91 18.02 -13.64 23.19
N GLN A 92 17.91 -14.13 21.97
CA GLN A 92 18.86 -15.10 21.44
C GLN A 92 20.21 -14.40 21.31
N THR A 93 21.14 -14.82 22.17
CA THR A 93 22.57 -14.54 22.03
C THR A 93 23.04 -15.26 20.77
N ILE A 94 23.14 -14.53 19.66
CA ILE A 94 24.00 -14.94 18.56
C ILE A 94 25.43 -14.64 18.99
N ALA A 95 26.17 -15.73 19.17
CA ALA A 95 27.59 -15.75 19.43
C ALA A 95 28.34 -14.91 18.40
N ALA A 96 29.42 -14.29 18.88
CA ALA A 96 30.33 -13.43 18.15
C ALA A 96 30.74 -14.02 16.79
N VAL A 97 30.36 -13.33 15.71
CA VAL A 97 31.18 -13.25 14.50
C VAL A 97 31.86 -11.89 14.52
N LYS A 98 33.19 -11.96 14.50
CA LYS A 98 34.19 -10.90 14.43
C LYS A 98 33.74 -9.79 13.45
N PRO A 99 33.99 -8.50 13.74
CA PRO A 99 33.68 -7.41 12.83
C PRO A 99 34.53 -7.56 11.58
N SER A 100 33.90 -7.84 10.44
CA SER A 100 34.56 -7.61 9.15
C SER A 100 34.41 -6.14 8.85
N GLU A 101 35.53 -5.45 8.88
CA GLU A 101 35.71 -4.05 8.54
C GLU A 101 35.09 -3.74 7.15
N THR A 102 34.53 -2.53 7.08
CA THR A 102 34.21 -1.66 5.94
C THR A 102 34.66 -2.10 4.54
N PRO A 103 33.84 -1.81 3.51
CA PRO A 103 34.02 -0.52 2.85
C PRO A 103 32.83 0.47 3.03
N ASP A 104 32.97 1.38 4.00
CA ASP A 104 32.86 2.81 3.66
C ASP A 104 34.00 3.09 2.66
N GLU A 105 33.76 3.94 1.66
CA GLU A 105 34.53 4.09 0.39
C GLU A 105 34.12 3.04 -0.65
N ILE A 106 33.12 3.32 -1.49
CA ILE A 106 33.23 4.34 -2.53
C ILE A 106 31.99 5.24 -2.51
N ARG A 107 32.09 6.40 -1.84
CA ARG A 107 31.25 7.56 -2.19
C ARG A 107 31.89 8.20 -3.42
N THR A 108 31.65 7.65 -4.61
CA THR A 108 31.96 8.40 -5.84
C THR A 108 30.96 9.54 -5.88
N ALA A 109 31.49 10.76 -5.99
CA ALA A 109 30.77 12.01 -5.97
C ALA A 109 29.66 12.08 -7.03
N ALA A 110 28.46 11.65 -6.67
CA ALA A 110 27.24 12.34 -7.05
C ALA A 110 26.95 13.37 -5.96
N ALA A 111 26.62 14.60 -6.32
CA ALA A 111 26.46 15.73 -5.39
C ALA A 111 25.16 15.64 -4.54
N GLY A 112 24.95 14.52 -3.84
CA GLY A 112 23.77 14.23 -3.03
C GLY A 112 23.87 12.92 -2.23
N PRO A 113 22.90 12.66 -1.32
CA PRO A 113 22.88 11.42 -0.54
C PRO A 113 22.70 10.20 -1.45
N GLN A 114 23.34 9.10 -1.06
CA GLN A 114 23.34 7.87 -1.82
C GLN A 114 22.36 6.85 -1.21
N PHE A 115 21.15 6.80 -1.78
CA PHE A 115 20.08 5.90 -1.36
C PHE A 115 20.34 4.46 -1.82
N ARG A 116 19.89 3.49 -1.01
CA ARG A 116 19.90 2.07 -1.41
C ARG A 116 18.65 1.76 -2.25
N TRP A 117 18.79 0.80 -3.15
CA TRP A 117 17.64 0.18 -3.83
C TRP A 117 16.61 -0.37 -2.84
N PRO A 118 15.33 0.01 -2.96
CA PRO A 118 14.28 -0.42 -2.02
C PRO A 118 13.86 -1.88 -2.24
N VAL A 119 13.99 -2.38 -3.47
CA VAL A 119 13.75 -3.77 -3.88
C VAL A 119 14.71 -4.14 -5.02
N ARG A 120 14.88 -5.45 -5.25
CA ARG A 120 15.58 -5.97 -6.43
C ARG A 120 14.56 -6.41 -7.47
N GLY A 121 14.51 -5.70 -8.59
CA GLY A 121 13.57 -5.96 -9.67
C GLY A 121 13.91 -5.17 -10.94
N ARG A 122 13.10 -5.35 -11.98
CA ARG A 122 13.30 -4.65 -13.26
C ARG A 122 12.62 -3.29 -13.22
N VAL A 123 13.33 -2.22 -13.56
CA VAL A 123 12.69 -0.91 -13.79
C VAL A 123 11.86 -0.98 -15.07
N ILE A 124 10.55 -0.73 -14.96
CA ILE A 124 9.58 -0.76 -16.07
C ILE A 124 9.08 0.63 -16.46
N SER A 125 9.34 1.64 -15.64
CA SER A 125 9.07 3.05 -15.97
C SER A 125 10.08 3.94 -15.23
N GLY A 126 10.73 4.84 -15.95
CA GLY A 126 11.68 5.81 -15.40
C GLY A 126 11.00 7.10 -14.92
N PHE A 127 11.78 7.99 -14.29
CA PHE A 127 11.35 9.35 -13.98
C PHE A 127 11.16 10.15 -15.27
N GLY A 128 10.19 11.07 -15.29
CA GLY A 128 10.00 11.93 -16.47
C GLY A 128 8.63 11.82 -17.14
N PRO A 129 8.44 12.55 -18.25
CA PRO A 129 7.21 12.52 -19.01
C PRO A 129 6.97 11.14 -19.62
N LYS A 130 5.71 10.72 -19.61
CA LYS A 130 5.19 9.48 -20.22
C LYS A 130 4.36 9.82 -21.46
N PRO A 131 4.20 8.85 -22.39
CA PRO A 131 3.24 8.97 -23.48
C PRO A 131 1.84 9.33 -22.94
N GLY A 132 1.15 10.26 -23.62
CA GLY A 132 -0.17 10.73 -23.19
C GLY A 132 -0.14 11.88 -22.16
N GLY A 133 1.01 12.52 -21.95
CA GLY A 133 1.11 13.75 -21.14
C GLY A 133 1.13 13.52 -19.63
N GLN A 134 1.16 12.26 -19.19
CA GLN A 134 1.34 11.92 -17.77
C GLN A 134 2.82 12.08 -17.38
N GLN A 135 3.09 12.37 -16.11
CA GLN A 135 4.45 12.48 -15.56
C GLN A 135 4.70 11.36 -14.55
N ASN A 136 5.84 10.68 -14.63
CA ASN A 136 6.33 9.87 -13.52
C ASN A 136 7.13 10.76 -12.56
N GLU A 137 6.72 10.80 -11.30
CA GLU A 137 7.44 11.49 -10.22
C GLU A 137 8.55 10.62 -9.59
N GLY A 138 8.72 9.39 -10.07
CA GLY A 138 9.76 8.47 -9.62
C GLY A 138 10.04 7.36 -10.63
N ILE A 139 10.40 6.18 -10.13
CA ILE A 139 10.61 4.97 -10.92
C ILE A 139 9.62 3.87 -10.53
N ASN A 140 9.29 3.01 -11.49
CA ASN A 140 8.43 1.86 -11.27
C ASN A 140 9.26 0.60 -11.43
N ILE A 141 9.27 -0.25 -10.39
CA ILE A 141 10.06 -1.47 -10.34
C ILE A 141 9.11 -2.67 -10.31
N SER A 142 9.14 -3.48 -11.36
CA SER A 142 8.37 -4.72 -11.42
C SER A 142 8.99 -5.76 -10.49
N VAL A 143 8.17 -6.24 -9.57
CA VAL A 143 8.49 -7.27 -8.58
C VAL A 143 7.21 -8.08 -8.29
N PRO A 144 7.33 -9.37 -7.90
CA PRO A 144 6.17 -10.13 -7.45
C PRO A 144 5.45 -9.46 -6.28
N GLU A 145 4.13 -9.62 -6.22
CA GLU A 145 3.36 -9.20 -5.05
C GLU A 145 3.88 -9.92 -3.78
N GLY A 146 3.90 -9.20 -2.66
CA GLY A 146 4.44 -9.69 -1.40
C GLY A 146 5.95 -9.49 -1.23
N THR A 147 6.67 -9.07 -2.27
CA THR A 147 8.12 -8.81 -2.19
C THR A 147 8.43 -7.77 -1.11
N ALA A 148 9.38 -8.07 -0.21
CA ALA A 148 9.75 -7.17 0.87
C ALA A 148 10.35 -5.87 0.34
N VAL A 149 9.72 -4.74 0.67
CA VAL A 149 10.18 -3.39 0.35
C VAL A 149 10.96 -2.85 1.53
N LYS A 150 12.17 -2.35 1.26
CA LYS A 150 13.12 -1.89 2.27
C LYS A 150 13.29 -0.37 2.23
N ALA A 151 13.50 0.22 3.40
CA ALA A 151 13.85 1.63 3.52
C ALA A 151 15.19 1.91 2.81
N ALA A 152 15.18 2.89 1.92
CA ALA A 152 16.35 3.28 1.13
C ALA A 152 17.45 3.94 1.98
N GLU A 153 17.06 4.58 3.08
CA GLU A 153 17.94 5.27 4.04
C GLU A 153 17.28 5.34 5.43
N ASP A 154 18.07 5.62 6.48
CA ASP A 154 17.59 5.90 7.83
C ASP A 154 16.62 7.09 7.87
N GLY A 155 15.56 7.01 8.67
CA GLY A 155 14.61 8.11 8.78
C GLY A 155 13.43 7.86 9.70
N VAL A 156 12.43 8.74 9.60
CA VAL A 156 11.18 8.66 10.35
C VAL A 156 10.01 8.61 9.39
N VAL A 157 9.06 7.71 9.62
CA VAL A 157 7.87 7.56 8.79
C VAL A 157 6.97 8.79 8.97
N ALA A 158 6.89 9.62 7.94
CA ALA A 158 6.03 10.81 7.91
C ALA A 158 4.57 10.46 7.61
N TYR A 159 4.34 9.37 6.86
CA TYR A 159 3.03 8.89 6.47
C TYR A 159 3.07 7.38 6.20
N ALA A 160 2.00 6.68 6.57
CA ALA A 160 1.74 5.29 6.23
C ALA A 160 0.21 5.11 6.16
N GLY A 161 -0.31 4.88 4.96
CA GLY A 161 -1.76 4.81 4.72
C GLY A 161 -2.13 4.70 3.25
N SER A 162 -3.41 4.82 2.94
CA SER A 162 -3.95 4.67 1.58
C SER A 162 -4.88 5.82 1.15
N GLU A 163 -4.93 6.90 1.93
CA GLU A 163 -5.82 8.04 1.70
C GLU A 163 -5.36 8.92 0.53
N LEU A 164 -4.08 8.84 0.16
CA LEU A 164 -3.51 9.56 -0.98
C LEU A 164 -3.87 8.86 -2.30
N LYS A 165 -4.85 9.44 -3.00
CA LYS A 165 -5.34 8.93 -4.29
C LYS A 165 -4.20 8.78 -5.30
N GLY A 166 -4.24 7.70 -6.07
CA GLY A 166 -3.25 7.40 -7.12
C GLY A 166 -2.06 6.57 -6.65
N TYR A 167 -1.67 6.67 -5.37
CA TYR A 167 -0.49 5.99 -4.82
C TYR A 167 -0.78 4.61 -4.21
N GLY A 168 -2.05 4.25 -4.02
CA GLY A 168 -2.40 3.04 -3.29
C GLY A 168 -1.92 3.10 -1.84
N ASN A 169 -1.49 1.97 -1.28
CA ASN A 169 -0.86 1.97 0.04
C ASN A 169 0.55 2.57 -0.07
N LEU A 170 0.77 3.65 0.64
CA LEU A 170 1.95 4.49 0.56
C LEU A 170 2.65 4.61 1.91
N VAL A 171 3.97 4.56 1.88
CA VAL A 171 4.86 4.97 2.97
C VAL A 171 5.66 6.17 2.51
N LEU A 172 5.72 7.23 3.33
CA LEU A 172 6.66 8.34 3.17
C LEU A 172 7.63 8.32 4.33
N ILE A 173 8.93 8.28 4.03
CA ILE A 173 9.99 8.36 5.03
C ILE A 173 10.70 9.70 4.86
N LYS A 174 10.76 10.48 5.94
CA LYS A 174 11.57 11.70 6.02
C LYS A 174 12.96 11.32 6.53
N HIS A 175 13.97 11.76 5.79
CA HIS A 175 15.38 11.54 6.09
C HIS A 175 16.05 12.84 6.54
N ALA A 176 17.35 12.77 6.81
CA ALA A 176 18.19 13.93 7.05
C ALA A 176 18.17 14.91 5.86
N ASP A 177 18.58 16.15 6.12
CA ASP A 177 18.73 17.23 5.12
C ASP A 177 17.47 17.54 4.31
N GLY A 178 16.28 17.15 4.80
CA GLY A 178 15.01 17.45 4.11
C GLY A 178 14.72 16.53 2.92
N TRP A 179 15.36 15.37 2.83
CA TRP A 179 15.03 14.35 1.85
C TRP A 179 13.82 13.54 2.27
N VAL A 180 13.01 13.12 1.30
CA VAL A 180 11.86 12.24 1.51
C VAL A 180 11.87 11.14 0.47
N THR A 181 11.62 9.90 0.89
CA THR A 181 11.39 8.79 -0.04
C THR A 181 9.96 8.30 0.04
N ALA A 182 9.38 7.98 -1.12
CA ALA A 182 8.01 7.46 -1.23
C ALA A 182 8.04 6.01 -1.74
N TYR A 183 7.21 5.16 -1.13
CA TYR A 183 7.06 3.75 -1.48
C TYR A 183 5.58 3.49 -1.66
N ALA A 184 5.13 3.31 -2.90
CA ALA A 184 3.72 3.23 -3.25
C ALA A 184 3.34 1.91 -3.94
N ASN A 185 2.03 1.70 -4.12
CA ASN A 185 1.41 0.51 -4.67
C ASN A 185 1.61 -0.77 -3.82
N ASN A 186 1.91 -0.61 -2.52
CA ASN A 186 2.19 -1.74 -1.62
C ASN A 186 0.93 -2.57 -1.35
N SER A 187 1.07 -3.87 -1.13
CA SER A 187 -0.03 -4.73 -0.67
C SER A 187 -0.27 -4.58 0.84
N ALA A 188 0.79 -4.47 1.64
CA ALA A 188 0.75 -4.32 3.09
C ALA A 188 1.81 -3.33 3.60
N LEU A 189 1.50 -2.64 4.69
CA LEU A 189 2.41 -1.73 5.39
C LEU A 189 2.87 -2.37 6.70
N GLU A 190 4.17 -2.42 6.93
CA GLU A 190 4.79 -3.04 8.12
C GLU A 190 5.22 -1.96 9.16
N VAL A 191 4.94 -0.69 8.86
CA VAL A 191 5.27 0.47 9.70
C VAL A 191 4.08 1.42 9.79
N LYS A 192 4.10 2.28 10.81
CA LYS A 192 3.11 3.35 11.03
C LYS A 192 3.80 4.71 11.10
N LYS A 193 3.01 5.78 10.93
CA LYS A 193 3.47 7.16 11.09
C LYS A 193 4.14 7.34 12.45
N GLY A 194 5.31 7.99 12.46
CA GLY A 194 6.12 8.25 13.65
C GLY A 194 7.18 7.18 13.94
N ASP A 195 7.13 6.01 13.29
CA ASP A 195 8.15 4.98 13.48
C ASP A 195 9.51 5.45 12.95
N THR A 196 10.57 5.16 13.70
CA THR A 196 11.95 5.31 13.22
C THR A 196 12.35 4.05 12.48
N VAL A 197 12.90 4.21 11.28
CA VAL A 197 13.31 3.11 10.41
C VAL A 197 14.78 3.22 10.08
N LYS A 198 15.44 2.06 9.97
CA LYS A 198 16.84 1.97 9.57
C LYS A 198 17.00 1.64 8.10
N ARG A 199 18.10 2.08 7.49
CA ARG A 199 18.44 1.72 6.11
C ARG A 199 18.41 0.20 5.93
N GLY A 200 17.65 -0.27 4.94
CA GLY A 200 17.48 -1.69 4.66
C GLY A 200 16.43 -2.43 5.50
N GLN A 201 15.82 -1.76 6.49
CA GLN A 201 14.69 -2.31 7.25
C GLN A 201 13.49 -2.54 6.33
N VAL A 202 12.77 -3.64 6.52
CA VAL A 202 11.52 -3.91 5.80
C VAL A 202 10.43 -2.98 6.33
N ILE A 203 9.77 -2.27 5.42
CA ILE A 203 8.75 -1.27 5.75
C ILE A 203 7.38 -1.59 5.15
N ALA A 204 7.34 -2.40 4.10
CA ALA A 204 6.13 -2.74 3.38
C ALA A 204 6.36 -4.01 2.54
N LYS A 205 5.29 -4.48 1.91
CA LYS A 205 5.32 -5.51 0.87
C LYS A 205 4.81 -4.92 -0.43
N ALA A 206 5.52 -5.15 -1.53
CA ALA A 206 5.12 -4.70 -2.85
C ALA A 206 3.77 -5.33 -3.22
N GLY A 207 3.02 -4.66 -4.09
CA GLY A 207 1.72 -5.14 -4.50
C GLY A 207 1.25 -4.46 -5.77
N GLN A 208 -0.07 -4.45 -5.92
CA GLN A 208 -0.76 -3.83 -7.04
C GLN A 208 -1.88 -2.90 -6.53
N THR A 209 -1.63 -2.22 -5.40
CA THR A 209 -2.58 -1.21 -4.93
C THR A 209 -2.40 0.09 -5.72
N GLY A 210 -3.43 0.94 -5.77
CA GLY A 210 -3.40 2.14 -6.59
C GLY A 210 -3.88 1.90 -8.03
N ASN A 211 -3.39 2.71 -8.96
CA ASN A 211 -3.86 2.72 -10.35
C ASN A 211 -2.87 1.99 -11.29
N VAL A 212 -2.58 0.72 -11.00
CA VAL A 212 -1.58 -0.08 -11.73
C VAL A 212 -2.15 -1.42 -12.22
N SER A 213 -1.72 -1.86 -13.41
CA SER A 213 -2.19 -3.10 -14.08
C SER A 213 -1.37 -4.35 -13.76
N SER A 214 -0.22 -4.20 -13.09
CA SER A 214 0.64 -5.30 -12.66
C SER A 214 1.32 -4.98 -11.33
N PRO A 215 1.68 -6.00 -10.52
CA PRO A 215 2.45 -5.82 -9.30
C PRO A 215 3.77 -5.08 -9.54
N GLN A 216 3.98 -4.02 -8.76
CA GLN A 216 5.15 -3.17 -8.87
C GLN A 216 5.31 -2.30 -7.62
N LEU A 217 6.54 -1.87 -7.35
CA LEU A 217 6.80 -0.77 -6.44
C LEU A 217 6.91 0.53 -7.25
N HIS A 218 6.18 1.57 -6.84
CA HIS A 218 6.49 2.92 -7.28
C HIS A 218 7.37 3.58 -6.21
N PHE A 219 8.56 4.02 -6.61
CA PHE A 219 9.57 4.57 -5.72
C PHE A 219 9.96 5.97 -6.15
N GLU A 220 9.93 6.92 -5.21
CA GLU A 220 10.31 8.30 -5.46
C GLU A 220 11.36 8.78 -4.46
N ILE A 221 12.16 9.74 -4.91
CA ILE A 221 13.04 10.54 -4.07
C ILE A 221 12.62 11.99 -4.25
N ARG A 222 12.43 12.70 -3.15
CA ARG A 222 12.00 14.10 -3.14
C ARG A 222 12.95 14.92 -2.27
N LYS A 223 13.27 16.14 -2.72
CA LYS A 223 13.96 17.16 -1.92
C LYS A 223 12.94 18.18 -1.49
N GLY A 224 12.51 18.12 -0.23
CA GLY A 224 11.30 18.81 0.21
C GLY A 224 10.08 18.30 -0.57
N SER A 225 9.40 19.20 -1.29
CA SER A 225 8.20 18.86 -2.09
C SER A 225 8.52 18.44 -3.54
N GLN A 226 9.73 18.70 -4.02
CA GLN A 226 10.11 18.50 -5.43
C GLN A 226 10.57 17.05 -5.65
N PRO A 227 9.93 16.29 -6.56
CA PRO A 227 10.41 14.98 -6.94
C PRO A 227 11.65 15.13 -7.84
N VAL A 228 12.65 14.28 -7.61
CA VAL A 228 13.89 14.23 -8.40
C VAL A 228 14.06 12.83 -8.99
N ASP A 229 14.82 12.73 -10.08
CA ASP A 229 15.09 11.45 -10.73
C ASP A 229 15.83 10.49 -9.78
N PRO A 230 15.20 9.37 -9.34
CA PRO A 230 15.83 8.44 -8.42
C PRO A 230 17.08 7.76 -8.97
N SER A 231 17.20 7.64 -10.30
CA SER A 231 18.33 6.95 -10.94
C SER A 231 19.67 7.62 -10.67
N GLN A 232 19.67 8.92 -10.33
CA GLN A 232 20.89 9.68 -10.01
C GLN A 232 21.36 9.53 -8.56
N TYR A 233 20.51 8.98 -7.68
CA TYR A 233 20.79 8.89 -6.25
C TYR A 233 20.76 7.46 -5.71
N LEU A 234 20.32 6.50 -6.51
CA LEU A 234 20.35 5.08 -6.17
C LEU A 234 21.73 4.50 -6.46
N ALA A 235 22.38 3.90 -5.46
CA ALA A 235 23.64 3.19 -5.66
C ALA A 235 23.55 1.69 -5.42
N GLY A 236 24.44 0.97 -6.11
CA GLY A 236 24.71 -0.45 -5.94
C GLY A 236 23.59 -1.32 -6.52
N LEU A 237 23.78 -1.79 -7.75
CA LEU A 237 23.11 -3.00 -8.25
C LEU A 237 23.91 -4.23 -7.84
#